data_AF-A0A366HBU0-F1
#
_entry.id   AF-A0A366HBU0-F1
#
_cell.length_a   1.000
_cell.length_b   1.000
_cell.length_c   1.000
_cell.angle_alpha   90.00
_cell.angle_beta   90.00
_cell.angle_gamma   90.00
#
_symmetry.space_group_name_H-M   'P 1'
#
loop_
_entity.id
_entity.type
_entity.pdbx_description
1 polymer ?
#
loop_
_entity_poly.entity_id
_entity_poly.type
_entity_poly.pdbx_seq_one_letter_code
_entity_poly.pdbx_strand_id
1 'polypeptide(L)'
;MKRFLWLLMSCGLVAAVIAIGMADIDTGPRPEIRVVQIVSHDAEQNYLLEVVNPGSRDLEYWGYGAENPMYQMESYEAASGEWKDAMMGWCGMGAAPQRLAAHSSQRFEVSVRDAPSRVGLLLLPPSYQRGRVFQFDWLPFSIRESVVAWQNGRLDERTKKRMVWSEKLEPLPPVTTMLTTQVTEKSGMGGMP
;
A
#
# COMPACT_ATOMS: atom_id res chain seq x y z
N MET A 1 -17.91 60.40 -0.90
CA MET A 1 -17.72 59.10 -0.21
C MET A 1 -17.98 57.93 -1.17
N LYS A 2 -17.12 57.69 -2.17
CA LYS A 2 -17.29 56.59 -3.17
C LYS A 2 -16.01 55.80 -3.46
N ARG A 3 -14.91 56.06 -2.73
CA ARG A 3 -13.60 55.45 -2.97
C ARG A 3 -13.23 54.32 -2.00
N PHE A 4 -14.07 54.00 -1.02
CA PHE A 4 -13.78 52.99 0.01
C PHE A 4 -14.39 51.60 -0.26
N LEU A 5 -15.25 51.47 -1.27
CA LEU A 5 -15.99 50.22 -1.53
C LEU A 5 -15.22 49.20 -2.40
N TRP A 6 -14.11 49.60 -3.02
CA TRP A 6 -13.33 48.73 -3.91
C TRP A 6 -12.29 47.85 -3.20
N LEU A 7 -11.97 48.13 -1.93
CA LEU A 7 -10.99 47.36 -1.15
C LEU A 7 -11.57 46.14 -0.43
N LEU A 8 -12.89 46.09 -0.21
CA LEU A 8 -13.54 44.96 0.47
C LEU A 8 -13.87 43.79 -0.48
N MET A 9 -13.94 44.03 -1.79
CA MET A 9 -14.22 42.97 -2.78
C MET A 9 -13.01 42.06 -3.05
N SER A 10 -11.78 42.57 -2.91
CA SER A 10 -10.57 41.78 -3.14
C SER A 10 -10.24 40.81 -2.00
N CYS A 11 -10.60 41.13 -0.75
CA CYS A 11 -10.41 40.21 0.38
C CYS A 11 -11.41 39.03 0.39
N GLY A 12 -12.64 39.23 -0.09
CA GLY A 12 -13.66 38.17 -0.12
C GLY A 12 -13.34 37.03 -1.10
N LEU A 13 -12.70 37.36 -2.23
CA LEU A 13 -12.29 36.38 -3.25
C LEU A 13 -11.07 35.55 -2.83
N VAL A 14 -10.14 36.13 -2.05
CA VAL A 14 -8.97 35.39 -1.53
C VAL A 14 -9.38 34.40 -0.43
N ALA A 15 -10.36 34.73 0.41
CA ALA A 15 -10.87 33.82 1.43
C ALA A 15 -11.57 32.57 0.85
N ALA A 16 -12.28 32.72 -0.27
CA ALA A 16 -12.94 31.60 -0.94
C ALA A 16 -11.95 30.61 -1.58
N VAL A 17 -10.81 31.10 -2.11
CA VAL A 17 -9.78 30.25 -2.72
C VAL A 17 -9.03 29.42 -1.67
N ILE A 18 -8.83 29.95 -0.47
CA ILE A 18 -8.16 29.22 0.62
C ILE A 18 -9.05 28.11 1.19
N ALA A 19 -10.38 28.31 1.26
CA ALA A 19 -11.32 27.29 1.73
C ALA A 19 -11.42 26.07 0.78
N ILE A 20 -11.35 26.28 -0.53
CA ILE A 20 -11.32 25.20 -1.54
C ILE A 20 -10.01 24.40 -1.42
N GLY A 21 -8.93 25.05 -0.99
CA GLY A 21 -7.62 24.46 -0.79
C GLY A 21 -7.56 23.33 0.25
N MET A 22 -8.48 23.20 1.20
CA MET A 22 -8.42 22.13 2.22
C MET A 22 -9.45 21.00 2.03
N ALA A 23 -10.41 21.14 1.12
CA ALA A 23 -11.53 20.19 0.96
C ALA A 23 -11.23 19.00 0.02
N ASP A 24 -10.11 19.01 -0.70
CA ASP A 24 -9.89 18.18 -1.90
C ASP A 24 -9.79 16.67 -1.64
N ILE A 25 -9.32 16.24 -0.46
CA ILE A 25 -9.20 14.80 -0.16
C ILE A 25 -10.52 14.17 0.27
N ASP A 26 -11.39 14.95 0.93
CA ASP A 26 -12.69 14.46 1.39
C ASP A 26 -13.79 14.61 0.32
N THR A 27 -13.58 15.47 -0.68
CA THR A 27 -14.58 15.79 -1.73
C THR A 27 -14.14 15.52 -3.19
N GLY A 28 -12.85 15.29 -3.44
CA GLY A 28 -12.31 15.00 -4.77
C GLY A 28 -12.22 13.50 -5.12
N PRO A 29 -11.70 13.15 -6.31
CA PRO A 29 -11.49 11.77 -6.73
C PRO A 29 -10.59 11.04 -5.72
N ARG A 30 -11.09 9.94 -5.16
CA ARG A 30 -10.36 9.20 -4.12
C ARG A 30 -9.26 8.33 -4.74
N PRO A 31 -8.07 8.27 -4.14
CA PRO A 31 -7.07 7.29 -4.53
C PRO A 31 -7.58 5.87 -4.30
N GLU A 32 -7.07 4.94 -5.08
CA GLU A 32 -7.48 3.53 -5.04
C GLU A 32 -6.28 2.60 -5.27
N ILE A 33 -6.40 1.37 -4.79
CA ILE A 33 -5.44 0.29 -5.06
C ILE A 33 -6.15 -0.77 -5.89
N ARG A 34 -5.62 -1.05 -7.08
CA ARG A 34 -6.19 -1.99 -8.04
C ARG A 34 -5.27 -3.18 -8.23
N VAL A 35 -5.85 -4.36 -8.50
CA VAL A 35 -5.09 -5.50 -9.00
C VAL A 35 -4.80 -5.28 -10.48
N VAL A 36 -3.53 -5.29 -10.86
CA VAL A 36 -3.13 -5.22 -12.28
C VAL A 36 -3.06 -6.61 -12.87
N GLN A 37 -2.31 -7.49 -12.22
CA GLN A 37 -2.12 -8.88 -12.63
C GLN A 37 -1.49 -9.70 -11.50
N ILE A 38 -1.43 -11.01 -11.70
CA ILE A 38 -0.59 -11.90 -10.89
C ILE A 38 0.75 -12.04 -11.62
N VAL A 39 1.85 -11.83 -10.91
CA VAL A 39 3.21 -12.07 -11.38
C VAL A 39 3.79 -13.29 -10.70
N SER A 40 4.68 -14.00 -11.38
CA SER A 40 5.36 -15.18 -10.83
C SER A 40 6.87 -14.95 -10.89
N HIS A 41 7.52 -15.10 -9.73
CA HIS A 41 8.97 -15.04 -9.59
C HIS A 41 9.44 -16.36 -9.00
N ASP A 42 10.26 -17.09 -9.75
CA ASP A 42 10.74 -18.42 -9.39
C ASP A 42 9.61 -19.40 -9.00
N ALA A 43 9.41 -19.62 -7.70
CA ALA A 43 8.43 -20.53 -7.10
C ALA A 43 7.28 -19.79 -6.37
N GLU A 44 7.25 -18.46 -6.42
CA GLU A 44 6.29 -17.63 -5.70
C GLU A 44 5.41 -16.84 -6.67
N GLN A 45 4.14 -16.66 -6.29
CA GLN A 45 3.21 -15.78 -6.99
C GLN A 45 2.88 -14.57 -6.12
N ASN A 46 2.93 -13.39 -6.73
CA ASN A 46 2.57 -12.13 -6.10
C ASN A 46 1.46 -11.46 -6.90
N TYR A 47 0.64 -10.67 -6.21
CA TYR A 47 -0.19 -9.67 -6.86
C TYR A 47 0.66 -8.47 -7.22
N LEU A 48 0.62 -8.05 -8.49
CA LEU A 48 1.06 -6.72 -8.88
C LEU A 48 -0.10 -5.76 -8.67
N LEU A 49 0.05 -4.88 -7.68
CA LEU A 49 -0.93 -3.86 -7.34
C LEU A 49 -0.52 -2.52 -7.95
N GLU A 50 -1.50 -1.69 -8.28
CA GLU A 50 -1.31 -0.31 -8.70
C GLU A 50 -2.07 0.62 -7.78
N VAL A 51 -1.34 1.53 -7.13
CA VAL A 51 -1.94 2.66 -6.43
C VAL A 51 -2.11 3.81 -7.41
N VAL A 52 -3.33 4.33 -7.51
CA VAL A 52 -3.70 5.38 -8.45
C VAL A 52 -4.05 6.64 -7.68
N ASN A 53 -3.43 7.77 -8.05
CA ASN A 53 -3.79 9.10 -7.58
C ASN A 53 -4.53 9.85 -8.68
N PRO A 54 -5.88 9.82 -8.70
CA PRO A 54 -6.67 10.59 -9.65
C PRO A 54 -6.76 12.08 -9.30
N GLY A 55 -6.27 12.48 -8.12
CA GLY A 55 -6.35 13.84 -7.61
C GLY A 55 -5.36 14.80 -8.28
N SER A 56 -5.61 16.09 -8.08
CA SER A 56 -4.82 17.21 -8.62
C SER A 56 -3.59 17.55 -7.77
N ARG A 57 -3.32 16.77 -6.71
CA ARG A 57 -2.25 17.02 -5.75
C ARG A 57 -1.42 15.78 -5.54
N ASP A 58 -0.16 15.99 -5.23
CA ASP A 58 0.72 14.92 -4.78
C ASP A 58 0.19 14.31 -3.48
N LEU A 59 0.43 13.02 -3.30
CA LEU A 59 0.16 12.29 -2.07
C LEU A 59 1.48 11.79 -1.49
N GLU A 60 1.51 11.63 -0.18
CA GLU A 60 2.61 11.07 0.56
C GLU A 60 2.22 9.73 1.18
N TYR A 61 3.19 8.81 1.19
CA TYR A 61 3.13 7.53 1.90
C TYR A 61 4.49 7.20 2.50
N TRP A 62 4.56 6.14 3.29
CA TRP A 62 5.84 5.64 3.81
C TRP A 62 6.24 4.38 3.09
N GLY A 63 7.53 4.26 2.78
CA GLY A 63 8.06 3.13 2.03
C GLY A 63 9.58 3.16 1.99
N TYR A 64 10.17 2.04 1.61
CA TYR A 64 11.60 1.90 1.33
C TYR A 64 11.95 2.37 -0.09
N GLY A 65 10.95 2.71 -0.88
CA GLY A 65 11.06 3.28 -2.21
C GLY A 65 9.71 3.34 -2.90
N ALA A 66 9.69 3.80 -4.15
CA ALA A 66 8.45 3.94 -4.91
C ALA A 66 7.71 2.60 -5.07
N GLU A 67 8.46 1.54 -5.38
CA GLU A 67 7.96 0.17 -5.60
C GLU A 67 7.88 -0.68 -4.32
N ASN A 68 8.32 -0.13 -3.19
CA ASN A 68 8.38 -0.83 -1.91
C ASN A 68 7.66 -0.01 -0.82
N PRO A 69 6.34 0.24 -0.97
CA PRO A 69 5.59 0.94 0.05
C PRO A 69 5.50 0.10 1.33
N MET A 70 5.44 0.77 2.47
CA MET A 70 4.94 0.16 3.69
C MET A 70 3.42 0.11 3.60
N TYR A 71 2.86 -1.09 3.70
CA TYR A 71 1.42 -1.31 3.69
C TYR A 71 0.98 -2.05 4.95
N GLN A 72 -0.29 -1.86 5.31
CA GLN A 72 -0.99 -2.75 6.23
C GLN A 72 -1.58 -3.90 5.42
N MET A 73 -1.57 -5.08 6.02
CA MET A 73 -2.33 -6.22 5.51
C MET A 73 -3.35 -6.63 6.57
N GLU A 74 -4.54 -6.97 6.11
CA GLU A 74 -5.54 -7.66 6.94
C GLU A 74 -5.90 -8.97 6.27
N SER A 75 -5.98 -10.05 7.04
CA SER A 75 -6.48 -11.35 6.61
C SER A 75 -7.92 -11.52 7.05
N TYR A 76 -8.73 -12.14 6.20
CA TYR A 76 -10.12 -12.44 6.45
C TYR A 76 -10.23 -13.77 7.20
N GLU A 77 -10.74 -13.73 8.42
CA GLU A 77 -11.00 -14.92 9.21
C GLU A 77 -12.43 -15.41 8.97
N ALA A 78 -12.59 -16.43 8.13
CA ALA A 78 -13.90 -16.93 7.70
C ALA A 78 -14.79 -17.42 8.87
N ALA A 79 -14.18 -17.90 9.96
CA ALA A 79 -14.91 -18.41 11.12
C ALA A 79 -15.64 -17.30 11.91
N SER A 80 -15.04 -16.11 12.00
CA SER A 80 -15.64 -14.94 12.67
C SER A 80 -16.31 -13.98 11.69
N GLY A 81 -15.96 -14.04 10.41
CA GLY A 81 -16.40 -13.06 9.41
C GLY A 81 -15.69 -11.71 9.54
N GLU A 82 -14.56 -11.66 10.26
CA GLU A 82 -13.84 -10.43 10.59
C GLU A 82 -12.52 -10.30 9.82
N TRP A 83 -12.11 -9.05 9.59
CA TRP A 83 -10.77 -8.72 9.13
C TRP A 83 -9.84 -8.59 10.33
N LYS A 84 -8.71 -9.30 10.30
CA LYS A 84 -7.70 -9.27 11.36
C LYS A 84 -6.39 -8.72 10.81
N ASP A 85 -5.70 -7.91 11.59
CA ASP A 85 -4.39 -7.40 11.22
C ASP A 85 -3.43 -8.58 11.00
N ALA A 86 -2.91 -8.69 9.78
CA ALA A 86 -1.89 -9.66 9.41
C ALA A 86 -0.53 -8.94 9.47
N MET A 87 0.35 -9.39 10.37
CA MET A 87 1.66 -8.78 10.50
C MET A 87 2.51 -9.09 9.27
N MET A 88 2.83 -8.07 8.49
CA MET A 88 3.80 -8.16 7.41
C MET A 88 5.14 -7.60 7.89
N GLY A 89 6.22 -8.33 7.59
CA GLY A 89 7.55 -8.05 8.09
C GLY A 89 8.00 -6.62 7.81
N TRP A 90 8.37 -5.90 8.88
CA TRP A 90 9.08 -4.63 8.78
C TRP A 90 10.59 -4.92 8.68
N CYS A 91 11.20 -4.56 7.56
CA CYS A 91 12.64 -4.72 7.33
C CYS A 91 13.42 -3.48 7.79
N GLY A 92 13.33 -3.13 9.08
CA GLY A 92 14.28 -2.20 9.72
C GLY A 92 14.34 -0.78 9.14
N MET A 93 15.56 -0.21 9.14
CA MET A 93 15.88 1.17 8.75
C MET A 93 15.76 1.38 7.23
N GLY A 94 15.43 2.61 6.82
CA GLY A 94 15.42 3.04 5.42
C GLY A 94 14.06 3.41 4.86
N ALA A 95 12.98 3.18 5.62
CA ALA A 95 11.69 3.74 5.28
C ALA A 95 11.74 5.28 5.39
N ALA A 96 11.22 5.96 4.39
CA ALA A 96 11.13 7.42 4.33
C ALA A 96 9.79 7.83 3.70
N PRO A 97 9.39 9.11 3.83
CA PRO A 97 8.29 9.64 3.05
C PRO A 97 8.58 9.47 1.55
N GLN A 98 7.65 8.84 0.86
CA GLN A 98 7.60 8.66 -0.58
C GLN A 98 6.44 9.51 -1.14
N ARG A 99 6.52 9.82 -2.43
CA ARG A 99 5.55 10.70 -3.09
C ARG A 99 4.92 10.02 -4.29
N LEU A 100 3.60 10.11 -4.37
CA LEU A 100 2.80 9.74 -5.53
C LEU A 100 2.24 11.03 -6.16
N ALA A 101 2.73 11.38 -7.35
CA ALA A 101 2.39 12.65 -7.99
C ALA A 101 0.89 12.75 -8.33
N ALA A 102 0.39 13.98 -8.48
CA ALA A 102 -0.94 14.22 -9.03
C ALA A 102 -1.14 13.48 -10.38
N HIS A 103 -2.32 12.91 -10.59
CA HIS A 103 -2.69 12.18 -11.81
C HIS A 103 -1.72 11.08 -12.24
N SER A 104 -1.07 10.42 -11.27
CA SER A 104 -0.08 9.36 -11.52
C SER A 104 -0.48 8.05 -10.85
N SER A 105 0.20 6.98 -11.24
CA SER A 105 0.11 5.68 -10.58
C SER A 105 1.49 5.11 -10.27
N GLN A 106 1.54 4.23 -9.29
CA GLN A 106 2.75 3.50 -8.90
C GLN A 106 2.39 2.04 -8.66
N ARG A 107 3.29 1.15 -9.07
CA ARG A 107 3.11 -0.30 -8.91
C ARG A 107 4.01 -0.87 -7.84
N PHE A 108 3.54 -1.90 -7.18
CA PHE A 108 4.27 -2.66 -6.17
C PHE A 108 3.70 -4.08 -6.07
N GLU A 109 4.51 -5.00 -5.58
CA GLU A 109 4.13 -6.40 -5.45
C GLU A 109 3.75 -6.76 -4.01
N VAL A 110 2.76 -7.64 -3.86
CA VAL A 110 2.34 -8.19 -2.58
C VAL A 110 2.13 -9.69 -2.68
N SER A 111 2.71 -10.43 -1.73
CA SER A 111 2.47 -11.86 -1.54
C SER A 111 1.26 -12.09 -0.63
N VAL A 112 0.31 -12.92 -1.06
CA VAL A 112 -0.86 -13.36 -0.27
C VAL A 112 -0.93 -14.89 -0.32
N ARG A 113 -0.76 -15.57 0.83
CA ARG A 113 -0.54 -17.04 0.87
C ARG A 113 -1.59 -17.83 1.65
N ASP A 114 -1.94 -17.40 2.86
CA ASP A 114 -2.61 -18.30 3.80
C ASP A 114 -4.11 -18.07 3.92
N ALA A 115 -4.56 -16.82 3.73
CA ALA A 115 -5.94 -16.43 3.89
C ALA A 115 -6.29 -15.28 2.93
N PRO A 116 -7.55 -15.16 2.52
CA PRO A 116 -7.96 -14.02 1.70
C PRO A 116 -7.62 -12.73 2.44
N SER A 117 -6.99 -11.80 1.74
CA SER A 117 -6.36 -10.65 2.37
C SER A 117 -6.77 -9.36 1.67
N ARG A 118 -6.58 -8.22 2.34
CA ARG A 118 -6.63 -6.90 1.72
C ARG A 118 -5.42 -6.10 2.13
N VAL A 119 -4.98 -5.23 1.24
CA VAL A 119 -3.79 -4.41 1.41
C VAL A 119 -4.21 -2.96 1.53
N GLY A 120 -3.71 -2.25 2.53
CA GLY A 120 -4.04 -0.86 2.76
C GLY A 120 -2.80 0.02 2.76
N LEU A 121 -2.87 1.14 2.05
CA LEU A 121 -1.88 2.21 2.11
C LEU A 121 -2.46 3.44 2.80
N LEU A 122 -1.69 3.99 3.73
CA LEU A 122 -1.99 5.30 4.30
C LEU A 122 -1.45 6.40 3.37
N LEU A 123 -2.31 6.89 2.50
CA LEU A 123 -2.03 7.98 1.55
C LEU A 123 -2.52 9.30 2.14
N LEU A 124 -1.65 10.30 2.20
CA LEU A 124 -1.91 11.56 2.91
C LEU A 124 -1.53 12.77 2.06
N PRO A 125 -2.13 13.95 2.28
CA PRO A 125 -1.70 15.17 1.58
C PRO A 125 -0.26 15.54 1.97
N PRO A 126 0.48 16.30 1.14
CA PRO A 126 1.85 16.73 1.44
C PRO A 126 1.94 17.66 2.65
N SER A 127 0.83 18.30 3.02
CA SER A 127 0.73 19.10 4.25
C SER A 127 0.62 18.25 5.51
N TYR A 128 0.50 16.92 5.38
CA TYR A 128 0.46 16.02 6.54
C TYR A 128 1.85 15.87 7.14
N GLN A 129 2.11 16.62 8.20
CA GLN A 129 3.27 16.39 9.03
C GLN A 129 3.02 15.16 9.89
N ARG A 130 3.50 13.99 9.44
CA ARG A 130 3.58 12.82 10.33
C ARG A 130 4.51 13.21 11.47
N GLY A 131 3.98 13.30 12.70
CA GLY A 131 4.83 13.42 13.88
C GLY A 131 5.92 12.34 13.82
N ARG A 132 7.13 12.64 14.31
CA ARG A 132 8.34 11.79 14.28
C ARG A 132 8.21 10.48 15.09
N VAL A 133 7.09 9.78 15.02
CA VAL A 133 6.66 8.73 15.95
C VAL A 133 6.99 7.32 15.42
N PHE A 134 7.69 7.19 14.30
CA PHE A 134 7.94 5.88 13.67
C PHE A 134 9.41 5.50 13.57
N GLN A 135 10.31 6.23 14.21
CA GLN A 135 11.72 5.84 14.33
C GLN A 135 11.92 5.09 15.66
N PHE A 136 11.64 3.80 15.65
CA PHE A 136 11.98 2.86 16.74
C PHE A 136 13.30 2.15 16.48
N ASP A 137 14.13 2.74 15.62
CA ASP A 137 15.37 2.17 15.10
C ASP A 137 16.38 1.87 16.22
N TRP A 138 16.23 2.51 17.38
CA TRP A 138 17.05 2.32 18.58
C TRP A 138 16.56 1.19 19.51
N LEU A 139 15.38 0.60 19.28
CA LEU A 139 14.85 -0.45 20.14
C LEU A 139 15.43 -1.84 19.80
N PRO A 140 15.64 -2.73 20.79
CA PRO A 140 15.93 -4.15 20.57
C PRO A 140 14.80 -4.87 19.82
N PHE A 141 15.13 -5.88 19.00
CA PHE A 141 14.16 -6.61 18.14
C PHE A 141 12.94 -7.15 18.92
N SER A 142 13.15 -7.72 20.11
CA SER A 142 12.07 -8.25 20.97
C SER A 142 11.07 -7.18 21.45
N ILE A 143 11.52 -5.92 21.58
CA ILE A 143 10.66 -4.80 21.96
C ILE A 143 9.96 -4.24 20.72
N ARG A 144 10.60 -4.30 19.55
CA ARG A 144 10.01 -3.83 18.30
C ARG A 144 8.75 -4.58 17.92
N GLU A 145 8.70 -5.90 18.08
CA GLU A 145 7.49 -6.68 17.79
C GLU A 145 6.32 -6.22 18.66
N SER A 146 6.55 -6.02 19.96
CA SER A 146 5.54 -5.50 20.88
C SER A 146 5.12 -4.06 20.54
N VAL A 147 6.07 -3.24 20.07
CA VAL A 147 5.81 -1.84 19.69
C VAL A 147 5.12 -1.74 18.33
N VAL A 148 5.41 -2.62 17.38
CA VAL A 148 4.70 -2.75 16.10
C VAL A 148 3.30 -3.28 16.33
N ALA A 149 3.12 -4.30 17.16
CA ALA A 149 1.80 -4.79 17.56
C ALA A 149 0.99 -3.71 18.29
N TRP A 150 1.63 -2.98 19.21
CA TRP A 150 1.03 -1.81 19.87
C TRP A 150 0.74 -0.68 18.89
N GLN A 151 1.58 -0.45 17.87
CA GLN A 151 1.36 0.55 16.82
C GLN A 151 0.24 0.15 15.88
N ASN A 152 0.14 -1.11 15.48
CA ASN A 152 -0.97 -1.60 14.68
C ASN A 152 -2.28 -1.49 15.47
N GLY A 153 -2.23 -1.75 16.78
CA GLY A 153 -3.34 -1.46 17.70
C GLY A 153 -3.59 0.04 17.96
N ARG A 154 -2.63 0.93 17.67
CA ARG A 154 -2.71 2.39 17.86
C ARG A 154 -2.76 3.21 16.57
N LEU A 155 -2.67 2.59 15.39
CA LEU A 155 -3.25 3.10 14.17
C LEU A 155 -4.73 3.18 14.49
N ASP A 156 -5.12 4.31 15.07
CA ASP A 156 -6.45 4.50 15.61
C ASP A 156 -7.47 4.20 14.51
N GLU A 157 -8.70 3.86 14.89
CA GLU A 157 -9.76 3.69 13.89
C GLU A 157 -9.83 4.86 12.91
N ARG A 158 -9.46 6.06 13.35
CA ARG A 158 -9.42 7.27 12.53
C ARG A 158 -8.37 7.19 11.41
N THR A 159 -7.22 6.60 11.66
CA THR A 159 -6.14 6.39 10.68
C THR A 159 -6.50 5.24 9.76
N LYS A 160 -7.07 4.14 10.29
CA LYS A 160 -7.61 3.05 9.46
C LYS A 160 -8.72 3.54 8.52
N LYS A 161 -9.59 4.47 8.97
CA LYS A 161 -10.61 5.14 8.12
C LYS A 161 -10.03 5.97 6.99
N ARG A 162 -8.74 6.34 7.05
CA ARG A 162 -8.04 7.11 6.02
C ARG A 162 -7.16 6.24 5.12
N MET A 163 -7.10 4.94 5.38
CA MET A 163 -6.37 4.02 4.52
C MET A 163 -7.16 3.78 3.24
N VAL A 164 -6.42 3.71 2.14
CA VAL A 164 -6.94 3.25 0.86
C VAL A 164 -6.70 1.76 0.80
N TRP A 165 -7.77 0.98 0.81
CA TRP A 165 -7.73 -0.47 0.77
C TRP A 165 -7.90 -0.98 -0.66
N SER A 166 -7.18 -2.05 -0.98
CA SER A 166 -7.45 -2.87 -2.15
C SER A 166 -8.79 -3.60 -2.02
N GLU A 167 -9.25 -4.15 -3.12
CA GLU A 167 -10.24 -5.22 -3.07
C GLU A 167 -9.71 -6.46 -2.33
N LYS A 168 -10.61 -7.42 -2.08
CA LYS A 168 -10.28 -8.71 -1.48
C LYS A 168 -9.40 -9.50 -2.45
N LEU A 169 -8.22 -9.88 -1.99
CA LEU A 169 -7.24 -10.70 -2.69
C LEU A 169 -7.38 -12.14 -2.20
N GLU A 170 -7.57 -13.08 -3.12
CA GLU A 170 -7.59 -14.50 -2.76
C GLU A 170 -6.16 -15.03 -2.61
N PRO A 171 -5.91 -16.02 -1.75
CA PRO A 171 -4.62 -16.69 -1.68
C PRO A 171 -4.21 -17.24 -3.04
N LEU A 172 -2.95 -16.99 -3.44
CA LEU A 172 -2.41 -17.55 -4.67
C LEU A 172 -1.85 -18.94 -4.39
N PRO A 173 -2.11 -19.93 -5.26
CA PRO A 173 -1.53 -21.25 -5.10
C PRO A 173 -0.01 -21.18 -5.28
N PRO A 174 0.76 -22.07 -4.62
CA PRO A 174 2.18 -22.19 -4.91
C PRO A 174 2.39 -22.57 -6.38
N VAL A 175 3.43 -22.02 -7.01
CA VAL A 175 3.79 -22.41 -8.38
C VAL A 175 4.21 -23.86 -8.35
N THR A 176 3.43 -24.75 -8.97
CA THR A 176 3.84 -26.15 -9.13
C THR A 176 4.86 -26.20 -10.24
N THR A 177 6.15 -26.21 -9.88
CA THR A 177 7.22 -26.50 -10.84
C THR A 177 7.05 -27.94 -11.30
N MET A 178 6.44 -28.14 -12.47
CA MET A 178 6.42 -29.44 -13.13
C MET A 178 7.86 -29.80 -13.48
N LEU A 179 8.50 -30.60 -12.62
CA LEU A 179 9.73 -31.31 -12.94
C LEU A 179 9.44 -32.15 -14.17
N THR A 180 9.82 -31.64 -15.34
CA THR A 180 9.82 -32.43 -16.58
C THR A 180 10.92 -33.45 -16.41
N THR A 181 10.58 -34.62 -15.87
CA THR A 181 11.45 -35.78 -15.89
C THR A 181 11.68 -36.14 -17.35
N GLN A 182 12.79 -35.70 -17.92
CA GLN A 182 13.27 -36.29 -19.17
C GLN A 182 13.62 -37.74 -18.87
N VAL A 183 12.69 -38.64 -19.17
CA VAL A 183 12.95 -40.05 -19.28
C VAL A 183 13.84 -40.21 -20.50
N THR A 184 15.15 -40.24 -20.29
CA THR A 184 16.11 -40.68 -21.29
C THR A 184 15.80 -42.14 -21.59
N GLU A 185 15.01 -42.36 -22.64
CA GLU A 185 14.70 -43.68 -23.17
C GLU A 185 16.00 -44.32 -23.66
N LYS A 186 16.46 -45.27 -22.86
CA LYS A 186 17.66 -46.08 -23.11
C LYS A 186 17.33 -47.03 -24.26
N SER A 187 17.45 -46.56 -25.50
CA SER A 187 17.38 -47.40 -26.70
C SER A 187 18.55 -48.39 -26.66
N GLY A 188 18.26 -49.60 -26.21
CA GLY A 188 19.14 -50.74 -26.34
C GLY A 188 19.37 -51.08 -27.80
N MET A 189 20.60 -50.90 -28.28
CA MET A 189 21.08 -51.66 -29.42
C MET A 189 21.36 -53.08 -28.95
N GLY A 190 20.32 -53.91 -29.05
CA GLY A 190 20.44 -55.36 -29.14
C GLY A 190 21.26 -55.73 -30.36
N GLY A 191 22.13 -56.72 -30.20
CA GLY A 191 23.09 -57.11 -31.21
C GLY A 191 22.56 -58.11 -32.24
N MET A 192 23.54 -58.50 -33.06
CA MET A 192 23.67 -59.70 -33.88
C MET A 192 22.95 -59.74 -35.24
N PRO A 193 23.46 -60.55 -36.20
CA PRO A 193 24.56 -61.53 -36.10
C PRO A 193 25.91 -61.10 -36.71
#